data_AF-A0A4Q1BP73-F1
#
_entry.id   AF-A0A4Q1BP73-F1
#
_cell.length_a   1.000
_cell.length_b   1.000
_cell.length_c   1.000
_cell.angle_alpha   90.00
_cell.angle_beta   90.00
_cell.angle_gamma   90.00
#
_symmetry.space_group_name_H-M   'P 1'
#
loop_
_entity.id
_entity.type
_entity.pdbx_description
1 polymer ?
#
loop_
_entity_poly.entity_id
_entity_poly.type
_entity_poly.pdbx_seq_one_letter_code
_entity_poly.pdbx_strand_id
1 'polypeptide(L)'
;MPPRKPRQVKSTAPSPSPGPVRSLRAQRGGSKLSESTTVGVVEEENVQVTDEGSSEKEQDDGQQQQDAEEDRNQEIEGERQIDEEDEDAREDGETEGTEETGKVTMADRMQKLKELRARMNASTVANRKDLIADHQKAKVTAKELARLEKQRKLAQTLRLKADAEETGEDLERKKAWEWSIEQNERWEAKMADQAVRADGRFHNAEDEAHKQYNRNVRVTKPDLVAYERAKEAALGLAPGTLVPANATSASLVAAGPSKAKGLSAAEDLYRGMDTLAYGDSKPSEDAVDRVVGKINKDLDKGKRKKKEEEDETVTYINQRNKVFNKKVARYFDKYTKEIRASFERGTAL
;
A
#
# COMPACT_ATOMS: atom_id res chain seq x y z
N MET A 1 -3.33 -61.67 4.55
CA MET A 1 -3.11 -61.82 6.01
C MET A 1 -2.28 -60.63 6.49
N PRO A 2 -2.77 -59.80 7.43
CA PRO A 2 -1.98 -58.70 7.98
C PRO A 2 -1.08 -59.19 9.12
N PRO A 3 0.20 -58.78 9.22
CA PRO A 3 0.99 -59.03 10.41
C PRO A 3 0.59 -58.10 11.56
N ARG A 4 0.42 -58.72 12.73
CA ARG A 4 -0.10 -58.17 13.97
C ARG A 4 0.88 -57.20 14.66
N LYS A 5 0.33 -56.17 15.30
CA LYS A 5 0.99 -55.29 16.28
C LYS A 5 1.44 -56.07 17.53
N PRO A 6 2.61 -55.79 18.12
CA PRO A 6 2.84 -56.01 19.55
C PRO A 6 2.62 -54.73 20.39
N ARG A 7 2.16 -54.97 21.62
CA ARG A 7 1.65 -54.03 22.63
C ARG A 7 2.72 -53.14 23.27
N GLN A 8 2.21 -52.03 23.81
CA GLN A 8 2.83 -51.01 24.63
C GLN A 8 3.67 -51.56 25.80
N VAL A 9 4.83 -50.93 26.03
CA VAL A 9 5.51 -50.86 27.33
C VAL A 9 5.52 -49.41 27.80
N LYS A 10 5.25 -49.26 29.09
CA LYS A 10 4.98 -48.02 29.81
C LYS A 10 6.13 -47.85 30.79
N SER A 11 6.96 -46.82 30.61
CA SER A 11 7.93 -46.41 31.63
C SER A 11 8.44 -44.99 31.40
N THR A 12 8.03 -44.12 32.33
CA THR A 12 8.87 -43.15 33.03
C THR A 12 9.50 -42.02 32.22
N ALA A 13 8.88 -40.85 32.31
CA ALA A 13 9.51 -39.56 32.04
C ALA A 13 10.66 -39.30 33.02
N PRO A 14 11.81 -38.77 32.57
CA PRO A 14 12.81 -38.18 33.46
C PRO A 14 12.42 -36.74 33.83
N SER A 15 12.21 -36.51 35.12
CA SER A 15 12.09 -35.20 35.75
C SER A 15 13.40 -34.40 35.64
N PRO A 16 13.38 -33.09 35.32
CA PRO A 16 14.56 -32.24 35.45
C PRO A 16 14.76 -31.83 36.92
N SER A 17 15.90 -32.22 37.49
CA SER A 17 16.33 -31.83 38.84
C SER A 17 16.76 -30.34 38.87
N PRO A 18 16.41 -29.56 39.92
CA PRO A 18 16.81 -28.16 40.04
C PRO A 18 18.27 -28.03 40.55
N GLY A 19 19.11 -27.34 39.79
CA GLY A 19 20.48 -27.00 40.19
C GLY A 19 20.55 -25.91 41.28
N PRO A 20 21.67 -25.80 42.02
CA PRO A 20 21.78 -24.92 43.17
C PRO A 20 21.92 -23.45 42.77
N VAL A 21 21.00 -22.62 43.28
CA VAL A 21 21.05 -21.16 43.18
C VAL A 21 22.13 -20.59 44.11
N ARG A 22 23.19 -20.06 43.52
CA ARG A 22 24.25 -19.32 44.21
C ARG A 22 23.74 -17.91 44.53
N SER A 23 23.52 -17.60 45.81
CA SER A 23 23.12 -16.28 46.26
C SER A 23 24.27 -15.28 46.09
N LEU A 24 24.15 -14.35 45.16
CA LEU A 24 24.95 -13.13 45.14
C LEU A 24 24.13 -12.00 45.75
N ARG A 25 24.47 -11.71 47.00
CA ARG A 25 24.03 -10.58 47.81
C ARG A 25 24.66 -9.31 47.25
N ALA A 26 23.91 -8.50 46.51
CA ALA A 26 24.30 -7.14 46.16
C ALA A 26 23.74 -6.16 47.20
N GLN A 27 24.64 -5.47 47.90
CA GLN A 27 24.32 -4.41 48.84
C GLN A 27 23.72 -3.21 48.10
N ARG A 28 22.59 -2.72 48.64
CA ARG A 28 22.04 -1.40 48.34
C ARG A 28 22.89 -0.35 49.05
N GLY A 29 23.55 0.53 48.30
CA GLY A 29 23.97 1.85 48.75
C GLY A 29 23.00 2.88 48.18
N GLY A 30 22.33 3.63 49.05
CA GLY A 30 21.49 4.75 48.66
C GLY A 30 22.29 6.04 48.57
N SER A 31 21.89 6.92 47.66
CA SER A 31 22.07 8.37 47.81
C SER A 31 20.86 9.08 47.20
N LYS A 32 20.45 10.11 47.92
CA LYS A 32 19.27 10.97 47.74
C LYS A 32 19.69 12.30 47.10
N LEU A 33 18.68 13.05 46.63
CA LEU A 33 18.62 14.50 46.35
C LEU A 33 19.25 14.92 45.02
N SER A 34 18.80 15.92 44.26
CA SER A 34 17.69 16.91 44.25
C SER A 34 17.67 17.44 42.79
N GLU A 35 16.61 17.98 42.19
CA GLU A 35 16.13 19.35 42.39
C GLU A 35 15.10 19.67 41.27
N SER A 36 14.24 20.62 41.59
CA SER A 36 13.09 21.20 40.91
C SER A 36 13.34 21.85 39.54
N THR A 37 12.31 21.86 38.67
CA THR A 37 11.89 23.06 37.91
C THR A 37 10.45 22.90 37.39
N THR A 38 9.69 23.97 37.57
CA THR A 38 8.28 24.30 37.32
C THR A 38 7.85 24.20 35.84
N VAL A 39 6.75 23.52 35.51
CA VAL A 39 5.36 24.03 35.31
C VAL A 39 5.26 25.34 34.50
N GLY A 40 4.84 25.19 33.24
CA GLY A 40 4.26 26.24 32.40
C GLY A 40 3.03 25.66 31.72
N VAL A 41 1.85 26.11 32.17
CA VAL A 41 0.52 25.79 31.67
C VAL A 41 0.23 26.70 30.47
N VAL A 42 -0.27 26.14 29.37
CA VAL A 42 -1.04 26.89 28.38
C VAL A 42 -2.27 26.02 28.06
N GLU A 43 -3.43 26.59 28.39
CA GLU A 43 -4.77 26.10 28.11
C GLU A 43 -5.02 26.15 26.60
N GLU A 44 -5.62 25.11 26.01
CA GLU A 44 -6.51 25.27 24.87
C GLU A 44 -7.70 24.31 24.97
N GLU A 45 -8.80 24.80 24.43
CA GLU A 45 -10.18 24.60 24.81
C GLU A 45 -10.79 23.32 24.20
N ASN A 46 -11.65 22.68 25.00
CA ASN A 46 -12.41 21.48 24.64
C ASN A 46 -13.72 21.89 23.96
N VAL A 47 -13.91 21.54 22.68
CA VAL A 47 -15.24 21.51 22.04
C VAL A 47 -15.63 20.05 21.80
N GLN A 48 -16.66 19.66 22.53
CA GLN A 48 -17.28 18.35 22.59
C GLN A 48 -18.35 18.26 21.50
N VAL A 49 -18.26 17.29 20.60
CA VAL A 49 -19.35 16.92 19.67
C VAL A 49 -19.51 15.39 19.72
N THR A 50 -20.59 14.97 20.37
CA THR A 50 -21.28 13.68 20.21
C THR A 50 -21.86 13.64 18.78
N ASP A 51 -22.03 12.56 18.04
CA ASP A 51 -22.74 11.32 18.35
C ASP A 51 -22.81 10.47 17.05
N GLU A 52 -22.98 9.16 17.22
CA GLU A 52 -23.70 8.20 16.35
C GLU A 52 -23.42 8.01 14.84
N GLY A 53 -23.24 6.72 14.47
CA GLY A 53 -24.01 6.09 13.39
C GLY A 53 -23.65 6.39 11.93
N SER A 54 -22.53 5.88 11.42
CA SER A 54 -22.26 5.81 9.97
C SER A 54 -22.60 4.43 9.41
N SER A 55 -23.88 4.16 9.13
CA SER A 55 -24.30 2.99 8.34
C SER A 55 -25.40 3.28 7.29
N GLU A 56 -25.73 4.53 6.99
CA GLU A 56 -26.80 4.86 6.03
C GLU A 56 -26.35 5.66 4.79
N LYS A 57 -25.05 5.93 4.61
CA LYS A 57 -24.58 6.80 3.51
C LYS A 57 -24.19 6.13 2.19
N GLU A 58 -24.28 4.80 2.07
CA GLU A 58 -23.84 4.10 0.84
C GLU A 58 -24.97 3.76 -0.14
N GLN A 59 -26.25 4.01 0.19
CA GLN A 59 -27.37 3.81 -0.74
C GLN A 59 -27.82 5.10 -1.45
N ASP A 60 -27.49 6.27 -0.91
CA ASP A 60 -27.95 7.58 -1.40
C ASP A 60 -27.11 8.12 -2.58
N ASP A 61 -25.82 7.79 -2.64
CA ASP A 61 -24.89 8.28 -3.69
C ASP A 61 -25.10 7.58 -5.06
N GLY A 62 -25.79 6.43 -5.07
CA GLY A 62 -26.13 5.69 -6.29
C GLY A 62 -27.42 6.16 -6.95
N GLN A 63 -28.39 6.62 -6.16
CA GLN A 63 -29.66 7.19 -6.66
C GLN A 63 -29.46 8.62 -7.17
N GLN A 64 -28.65 9.43 -6.47
CA GLN A 64 -28.36 10.82 -6.90
C GLN A 64 -27.61 10.92 -8.24
N GLN A 65 -26.89 9.87 -8.67
CA GLN A 65 -26.22 9.84 -9.98
C GLN A 65 -27.14 9.35 -11.11
N GLN A 66 -28.14 8.53 -10.82
CA GLN A 66 -29.13 8.08 -11.80
C GLN A 66 -30.19 9.17 -12.03
N ASP A 67 -30.63 9.84 -10.96
CA ASP A 67 -31.59 10.95 -11.05
C ASP A 67 -31.00 12.17 -11.76
N ALA A 68 -29.68 12.44 -11.58
CA ALA A 68 -28.98 13.54 -12.26
C ALA A 68 -28.63 13.26 -13.74
N GLU A 69 -28.67 11.99 -14.18
CA GLU A 69 -28.57 11.61 -15.60
C GLU A 69 -29.95 11.58 -16.28
N GLU A 70 -31.02 11.22 -15.56
CA GLU A 70 -32.40 11.32 -16.06
C GLU A 70 -32.88 12.77 -16.18
N ASP A 71 -32.58 13.66 -15.22
CA ASP A 71 -32.92 15.09 -15.32
C ASP A 71 -32.18 15.78 -16.48
N ARG A 72 -30.91 15.42 -16.75
CA ARG A 72 -30.16 15.97 -17.89
C ARG A 72 -30.66 15.46 -19.23
N ASN A 73 -31.16 14.22 -19.30
CA ASN A 73 -31.78 13.71 -20.52
C ASN A 73 -33.16 14.33 -20.76
N GLN A 74 -33.93 14.64 -19.71
CA GLN A 74 -35.19 15.38 -19.81
C GLN A 74 -34.97 16.85 -20.23
N GLU A 75 -33.87 17.48 -19.79
CA GLU A 75 -33.49 18.85 -20.21
C GLU A 75 -33.07 18.89 -21.70
N ILE A 76 -32.44 17.82 -22.22
CA ILE A 76 -32.07 17.68 -23.64
C ILE A 76 -33.28 17.40 -24.55
N GLU A 77 -34.33 16.73 -24.05
CA GLU A 77 -35.61 16.62 -24.76
C GLU A 77 -36.42 17.92 -24.72
N GLY A 78 -36.34 18.68 -23.62
CA GLY A 78 -36.94 20.01 -23.48
C GLY A 78 -36.36 21.05 -24.44
N GLU A 79 -35.04 21.10 -24.63
CA GLU A 79 -34.41 22.02 -25.59
C GLU A 79 -34.66 21.66 -27.06
N ARG A 80 -34.99 20.39 -27.38
CA ARG A 80 -35.40 20.00 -28.74
C ARG A 80 -36.83 20.42 -29.09
N GLN A 81 -37.65 20.75 -28.09
CA GLN A 81 -39.07 21.07 -28.27
C GLN A 81 -39.35 22.58 -28.38
N ILE A 82 -38.37 23.44 -28.08
CA ILE A 82 -38.53 24.91 -28.03
C ILE A 82 -38.25 25.58 -29.39
N ASP A 83 -37.59 24.91 -30.34
CA ASP A 83 -37.24 25.49 -31.65
C ASP A 83 -38.29 25.28 -32.78
N GLU A 84 -39.48 24.71 -32.48
CA GLU A 84 -40.57 24.52 -33.47
C GLU A 84 -41.75 25.50 -33.33
N GLU A 85 -41.79 26.35 -32.31
CA GLU A 85 -42.86 27.35 -32.12
C GLU A 85 -42.27 28.75 -31.95
N ASP A 86 -42.02 29.43 -33.08
CA ASP A 86 -42.14 30.89 -33.25
C ASP A 86 -41.38 31.31 -34.51
N GLU A 87 -42.10 31.51 -35.63
CA GLU A 87 -41.80 32.59 -36.58
C GLU A 87 -43.06 32.88 -37.41
N ASP A 88 -43.91 33.77 -36.90
CA ASP A 88 -44.80 34.60 -37.71
C ASP A 88 -44.48 36.08 -37.42
N ALA A 89 -44.33 36.84 -38.52
CA ALA A 89 -44.20 38.29 -38.63
C ALA A 89 -42.81 38.92 -38.38
N ARG A 90 -42.08 39.26 -39.48
CA ARG A 90 -41.72 40.64 -39.90
C ARG A 90 -41.36 40.71 -41.41
N GLU A 91 -42.12 41.49 -42.20
CA GLU A 91 -41.73 42.20 -43.45
C GLU A 91 -40.65 43.26 -43.12
N ASP A 92 -39.74 43.77 -43.97
CA ASP A 92 -39.46 43.71 -45.41
C ASP A 92 -38.00 44.15 -45.62
N GLY A 93 -37.38 43.78 -46.76
CA GLY A 93 -36.08 44.30 -47.19
C GLY A 93 -35.54 43.61 -48.45
N GLU A 94 -35.97 44.09 -49.61
CA GLU A 94 -35.53 43.66 -50.95
C GLU A 94 -34.03 43.85 -51.20
N THR A 95 -33.37 42.85 -51.80
CA THR A 95 -32.41 43.05 -52.91
C THR A 95 -32.40 41.82 -53.81
N GLU A 96 -32.73 42.02 -55.10
CA GLU A 96 -32.77 41.00 -56.14
C GLU A 96 -31.39 40.51 -56.61
N GLY A 97 -31.35 39.25 -57.08
CA GLY A 97 -30.26 38.63 -57.80
C GLY A 97 -30.60 37.19 -58.20
N THR A 98 -31.30 37.05 -59.34
CA THR A 98 -31.65 35.84 -60.13
C THR A 98 -30.43 34.93 -60.36
N GLU A 99 -30.50 33.58 -60.42
CA GLU A 99 -31.22 32.75 -61.40
C GLU A 99 -31.62 31.33 -60.90
N GLU A 100 -32.64 30.83 -61.58
CA GLU A 100 -33.43 29.58 -61.57
C GLU A 100 -32.66 28.28 -61.96
N THR A 101 -33.11 27.02 -61.80
CA THR A 101 -34.34 26.38 -61.28
C THR A 101 -34.15 24.87 -61.04
N GLY A 102 -34.89 24.37 -60.05
CA GLY A 102 -35.37 22.99 -59.91
C GLY A 102 -36.30 23.00 -58.69
N LYS A 103 -37.62 23.04 -58.88
CA LYS A 103 -38.60 23.45 -57.84
C LYS A 103 -38.76 22.37 -56.75
N VAL A 104 -37.82 22.34 -55.81
CA VAL A 104 -37.94 21.66 -54.51
C VAL A 104 -39.17 22.22 -53.80
N THR A 105 -40.14 21.39 -53.40
CA THR A 105 -41.37 21.85 -52.74
C THR A 105 -41.04 22.47 -51.38
N MET A 106 -41.88 23.37 -50.85
CA MET A 106 -41.61 23.99 -49.55
C MET A 106 -41.44 22.95 -48.42
N ALA A 107 -42.18 21.85 -48.49
CA ALA A 107 -42.04 20.72 -47.57
C ALA A 107 -40.67 20.03 -47.67
N ASP A 108 -40.18 19.77 -48.89
CA ASP A 108 -38.86 19.17 -49.12
C ASP A 108 -37.72 20.11 -48.67
N ARG A 109 -37.90 21.43 -48.81
CA ARG A 109 -36.96 22.44 -48.28
C ARG A 109 -36.96 22.46 -46.76
N MET A 110 -38.12 22.38 -46.11
CA MET A 110 -38.22 22.28 -44.66
C MET A 110 -37.59 21.00 -44.13
N GLN A 111 -37.82 19.85 -44.76
CA GLN A 111 -37.20 18.59 -44.37
C GLN A 111 -35.67 18.66 -44.48
N LYS A 112 -35.16 19.19 -45.59
CA LYS A 112 -33.71 19.39 -45.78
C LYS A 112 -33.12 20.36 -44.76
N LEU A 113 -33.88 21.38 -44.33
CA LEU A 113 -33.47 22.31 -43.29
C LEU A 113 -33.49 21.67 -41.90
N LYS A 114 -34.49 20.83 -41.60
CA LYS A 114 -34.54 20.02 -40.37
C LYS A 114 -33.38 19.02 -40.32
N GLU A 115 -33.06 18.36 -41.42
CA GLU A 115 -31.88 17.50 -41.54
C GLU A 115 -30.57 18.27 -41.34
N LEU A 116 -30.48 19.49 -41.89
CA LEU A 116 -29.33 20.36 -41.70
C LEU A 116 -29.17 20.78 -40.23
N ARG A 117 -30.26 21.20 -39.57
CA ARG A 117 -30.28 21.53 -38.14
C ARG A 117 -29.92 20.32 -37.27
N ALA A 118 -30.48 19.14 -37.57
CA ALA A 118 -30.15 17.90 -36.87
C ALA A 118 -28.67 17.53 -37.02
N ARG A 119 -28.10 17.69 -38.23
CA ARG A 119 -26.67 17.47 -38.48
C ARG A 119 -25.79 18.49 -37.77
N MET A 120 -26.20 19.76 -37.73
CA MET A 120 -25.50 20.80 -36.96
C MET A 120 -25.51 20.46 -35.46
N ASN A 121 -26.67 20.11 -34.90
CA ASN A 121 -26.81 19.73 -33.49
C ASN A 121 -26.03 18.46 -33.15
N ALA A 122 -26.01 17.46 -34.03
CA ALA A 122 -25.18 16.26 -33.85
C ALA A 122 -23.69 16.62 -33.80
N SER A 123 -23.24 17.55 -34.65
CA SER A 123 -21.84 17.99 -34.66
C SER A 123 -21.46 18.80 -33.40
N THR A 124 -22.35 19.67 -32.91
CA THR A 124 -22.09 20.46 -31.68
C THR A 124 -22.05 19.57 -30.45
N VAL A 125 -22.96 18.59 -30.36
CA VAL A 125 -22.98 17.59 -29.28
C VAL A 125 -21.75 16.69 -29.34
N ALA A 126 -21.33 16.22 -30.52
CA ALA A 126 -20.11 15.43 -30.68
C ALA A 126 -18.88 16.22 -30.22
N ASN A 127 -18.75 17.47 -30.65
CA ASN A 127 -17.65 18.35 -30.23
C ASN A 127 -17.65 18.58 -28.71
N ARG A 128 -18.82 18.81 -28.10
CA ARG A 128 -18.94 18.95 -26.64
C ARG A 128 -18.54 17.68 -25.91
N LYS A 129 -18.96 16.52 -26.42
CA LYS A 129 -18.61 15.21 -25.86
C LYS A 129 -17.10 14.95 -25.95
N ASP A 130 -16.47 15.30 -27.07
CA ASP A 130 -15.03 15.13 -27.26
C ASP A 130 -14.22 16.05 -26.33
N LEU A 131 -14.65 17.31 -26.17
CA LEU A 131 -14.04 18.25 -25.21
C LEU A 131 -14.14 17.73 -23.77
N ILE A 132 -15.29 17.19 -23.37
CA ILE A 132 -15.49 16.60 -22.04
C ILE A 132 -14.63 15.34 -21.88
N ALA A 133 -14.58 14.48 -22.90
CA ALA A 133 -13.79 13.25 -22.88
C ALA A 133 -12.29 13.55 -22.77
N ASP A 134 -11.79 14.56 -23.47
CA ASP A 134 -10.39 14.95 -23.41
C ASP A 134 -10.03 15.60 -22.07
N HIS A 135 -10.93 16.42 -21.51
CA HIS A 135 -10.78 16.93 -20.15
C HIS A 135 -10.81 15.81 -19.09
N GLN A 136 -11.66 14.79 -19.25
CA GLN A 136 -11.68 13.61 -18.39
C GLN A 136 -10.40 12.78 -18.54
N LYS A 137 -9.94 12.52 -19.77
CA LYS A 137 -8.66 11.82 -20.02
C LYS A 137 -7.48 12.56 -19.40
N ALA A 138 -7.48 13.89 -19.43
CA ALA A 138 -6.44 14.71 -18.81
C ALA A 138 -6.43 14.62 -17.27
N LYS A 139 -7.60 14.39 -16.66
CA LYS A 139 -7.74 14.21 -15.20
C LYS A 139 -7.35 12.82 -14.72
N VAL A 140 -7.41 11.81 -15.58
CA VAL A 140 -7.14 10.43 -15.21
C VAL A 140 -5.66 10.24 -14.86
N THR A 141 -5.39 10.17 -13.56
CA THR A 141 -4.04 9.94 -13.04
C THR A 141 -3.62 8.47 -13.19
N ALA A 142 -2.31 8.18 -13.15
CA ALA A 142 -1.82 6.80 -13.18
C ALA A 142 -2.39 5.90 -12.07
N LYS A 143 -2.73 6.48 -10.91
CA LYS A 143 -3.35 5.77 -9.79
C LYS A 143 -4.81 5.40 -10.09
N GLU A 144 -5.54 6.29 -10.73
CA GLU A 144 -6.92 6.05 -11.17
C GLU A 144 -6.98 5.03 -12.29
N LEU A 145 -6.05 5.08 -13.26
CA LEU A 145 -5.91 4.03 -14.28
C LEU A 145 -5.72 2.65 -13.65
N ALA A 146 -4.81 2.54 -12.67
CA ALA A 146 -4.59 1.28 -11.97
C ALA A 146 -5.81 0.81 -11.16
N ARG A 147 -6.60 1.75 -10.59
CA ARG A 147 -7.86 1.42 -9.90
C ARG A 147 -8.91 0.91 -10.90
N LEU A 148 -9.10 1.62 -12.01
CA LEU A 148 -10.04 1.24 -13.06
C LEU A 148 -9.65 -0.09 -13.70
N GLU A 149 -8.36 -0.35 -13.91
CA GLU A 149 -7.89 -1.64 -14.42
C GLU A 149 -8.19 -2.78 -13.45
N LYS A 150 -8.00 -2.57 -12.13
CA LYS A 150 -8.38 -3.55 -11.11
C LYS A 150 -9.89 -3.81 -11.10
N GLN A 151 -10.71 -2.76 -11.19
CA GLN A 151 -12.17 -2.90 -11.29
C GLN A 151 -12.59 -3.64 -12.55
N ARG A 152 -11.97 -3.34 -13.70
CA ARG A 152 -12.21 -4.05 -14.97
C ARG A 152 -11.84 -5.52 -14.88
N LYS A 153 -10.66 -5.84 -14.32
CA LYS A 153 -10.23 -7.23 -14.09
C LYS A 153 -11.19 -7.96 -13.16
N LEU A 154 -11.63 -7.31 -12.08
CA LEU A 154 -12.62 -7.88 -11.16
C LEU A 154 -13.95 -8.14 -11.88
N ALA A 155 -14.49 -7.18 -12.61
CA ALA A 155 -15.71 -7.34 -13.38
C ALA A 155 -15.60 -8.47 -14.42
N GLN A 156 -14.46 -8.58 -15.10
CA GLN A 156 -14.18 -9.70 -16.01
C GLN A 156 -14.16 -11.04 -15.27
N THR A 157 -13.53 -11.12 -14.09
CA THR A 157 -13.53 -12.37 -13.30
C THR A 157 -14.90 -12.75 -12.79
N LEU A 158 -15.74 -11.79 -12.38
CA LEU A 158 -17.11 -12.02 -11.95
C LEU A 158 -17.99 -12.46 -13.12
N ARG A 159 -17.86 -11.81 -14.27
CA ARG A 159 -18.56 -12.21 -15.49
C ARG A 159 -18.18 -13.64 -15.90
N LEU A 160 -16.89 -13.95 -15.99
CA LEU A 160 -16.43 -15.30 -16.32
C LEU A 160 -16.97 -16.33 -15.32
N LYS A 161 -17.10 -15.95 -14.04
CA LYS A 161 -17.68 -16.81 -13.00
C LYS A 161 -19.17 -17.05 -13.22
N ALA A 162 -19.94 -16.01 -13.53
CA ALA A 162 -21.34 -16.14 -13.88
C ALA A 162 -21.55 -17.00 -15.14
N ASP A 163 -20.77 -16.74 -16.20
CA ASP A 163 -20.81 -17.50 -17.45
C ASP A 163 -20.51 -18.99 -17.19
N ALA A 164 -19.60 -19.31 -16.27
CA ALA A 164 -19.24 -20.68 -15.91
C ALA A 164 -20.24 -21.39 -14.98
N GLU A 165 -20.91 -20.65 -14.11
CA GLU A 165 -22.03 -21.16 -13.31
C GLU A 165 -23.22 -21.52 -14.20
N GLU A 166 -23.46 -20.74 -15.27
CA GLU A 166 -24.50 -21.01 -16.29
C GLU A 166 -24.16 -22.23 -17.16
N THR A 167 -22.90 -22.39 -17.58
CA THR A 167 -22.45 -23.55 -18.37
C THR A 167 -22.20 -24.80 -17.53
N GLY A 168 -22.12 -24.68 -16.20
CA GLY A 168 -21.81 -25.77 -15.28
C GLY A 168 -20.34 -26.20 -15.31
N GLU A 169 -19.43 -25.30 -15.70
CA GLU A 169 -17.99 -25.58 -15.81
C GLU A 169 -17.20 -25.07 -14.60
N ASP A 170 -16.27 -25.87 -14.08
CA ASP A 170 -15.36 -25.44 -13.00
C ASP A 170 -14.26 -24.48 -13.54
N LEU A 171 -14.41 -23.18 -13.31
CA LEU A 171 -13.37 -22.20 -13.67
C LEU A 171 -12.02 -22.46 -13.03
N GLU A 172 -12.01 -22.82 -11.75
CA GLU A 172 -10.78 -23.06 -11.00
C GLU A 172 -10.03 -24.25 -11.57
N ARG A 173 -10.75 -25.26 -12.06
CA ARG A 173 -10.18 -26.39 -12.78
C ARG A 173 -9.57 -25.94 -14.09
N LYS A 174 -10.28 -25.17 -14.93
CA LYS A 174 -9.71 -24.65 -16.20
C LYS A 174 -8.45 -23.81 -15.96
N LYS A 175 -8.47 -22.93 -14.95
CA LYS A 175 -7.29 -22.12 -14.56
C LYS A 175 -6.14 -22.97 -14.03
N ALA A 176 -6.42 -24.04 -13.28
CA ALA A 176 -5.39 -24.95 -12.79
C ALA A 176 -4.68 -25.71 -13.93
N TRP A 177 -5.38 -25.98 -15.04
CA TRP A 177 -4.78 -26.60 -16.22
C TRP A 177 -3.86 -25.64 -16.99
N GLU A 178 -4.07 -24.33 -16.86
CA GLU A 178 -3.23 -23.30 -17.48
C GLU A 178 -1.91 -23.08 -16.71
N TRP A 179 -1.80 -23.58 -15.46
CA TRP A 179 -0.57 -23.45 -14.70
C TRP A 179 0.50 -24.42 -15.21
N SER A 180 1.59 -23.85 -15.72
CA SER A 180 2.80 -24.60 -16.02
C SER A 180 3.50 -25.03 -14.72
N ILE A 181 4.24 -26.15 -14.77
CA ILE A 181 5.01 -26.67 -13.64
C ILE A 181 5.95 -25.60 -13.08
N GLU A 182 6.66 -24.86 -13.93
CA GLU A 182 7.56 -23.79 -13.50
C GLU A 182 6.83 -22.65 -12.78
N GLN A 183 5.59 -22.36 -13.18
CA GLN A 183 4.77 -21.33 -12.53
C GLN A 183 4.32 -21.82 -11.15
N ASN A 184 3.95 -23.10 -11.04
CA ASN A 184 3.59 -23.71 -9.77
C ASN A 184 4.79 -23.76 -8.81
N GLU A 185 5.98 -24.15 -9.28
CA GLU A 185 7.21 -24.15 -8.46
C GLU A 185 7.58 -22.74 -7.98
N ARG A 186 7.48 -21.72 -8.83
CA ARG A 186 7.71 -20.32 -8.43
C ARG A 186 6.66 -19.86 -7.42
N TRP A 187 5.41 -20.31 -7.56
CA TRP A 187 4.34 -20.00 -6.64
C TRP A 187 4.55 -20.67 -5.27
N GLU A 188 4.86 -21.97 -5.25
CA GLU A 188 5.21 -22.71 -4.03
C GLU A 188 6.43 -22.12 -3.34
N ALA A 189 7.48 -21.80 -4.11
CA ALA A 189 8.67 -21.13 -3.59
C ALA A 189 8.28 -19.80 -2.93
N LYS A 190 7.45 -18.98 -3.58
CA LYS A 190 6.95 -17.71 -3.03
C LYS A 190 6.11 -17.90 -1.77
N MET A 191 5.24 -18.92 -1.73
CA MET A 191 4.42 -19.23 -0.57
C MET A 191 5.25 -19.73 0.62
N ALA A 192 6.26 -20.56 0.37
CA ALA A 192 7.22 -20.99 1.38
C ALA A 192 8.01 -19.80 1.96
N ASP A 193 8.48 -18.93 1.07
CA ASP A 193 9.13 -17.67 1.39
C ASP A 193 8.23 -16.74 2.23
N GLN A 194 6.93 -16.72 1.93
CA GLN A 194 5.94 -15.96 2.67
C GLN A 194 5.67 -16.58 4.04
N ALA A 195 5.60 -17.91 4.16
CA ALA A 195 5.45 -18.60 5.44
C ALA A 195 6.63 -18.27 6.38
N VAL A 196 7.87 -18.38 5.88
CA VAL A 196 9.08 -18.01 6.65
C VAL A 196 9.06 -16.54 7.08
N ARG A 197 8.54 -15.63 6.25
CA ARG A 197 8.39 -14.21 6.60
C ARG A 197 7.24 -13.94 7.56
N ALA A 198 6.16 -14.72 7.49
CA ALA A 198 5.01 -14.65 8.36
C ALA A 198 5.31 -15.18 9.77
N ASP A 199 6.31 -16.07 9.89
CA ASP A 199 6.80 -16.58 11.16
C ASP A 199 7.50 -15.49 11.99
N GLY A 200 6.69 -14.76 12.76
CA GLY A 200 7.10 -13.77 13.76
C GLY A 200 7.45 -14.36 15.12
N ARG A 201 7.52 -15.69 15.26
CA ARG A 201 7.90 -16.35 16.51
C ARG A 201 9.39 -16.14 16.76
N PHE A 202 9.73 -15.78 18.00
CA PHE A 202 11.10 -15.76 18.48
C PHE A 202 11.59 -17.19 18.71
N HIS A 203 12.69 -17.56 18.05
CA HIS A 203 13.37 -18.85 18.23
C HIS A 203 14.67 -18.62 19.03
N ASN A 204 15.65 -17.99 18.39
CA ASN A 204 16.94 -17.63 18.97
C ASN A 204 17.32 -16.19 18.60
N ALA A 205 18.24 -15.60 19.36
CA ALA A 205 18.75 -14.25 19.09
C ALA A 205 19.50 -14.17 17.74
N GLU A 206 20.24 -15.22 17.37
CA GLU A 206 20.97 -15.30 16.10
C GLU A 206 20.02 -15.34 14.90
N ASP A 207 18.96 -16.15 14.98
CA ASP A 207 17.94 -16.24 13.92
C ASP A 207 17.22 -14.91 13.72
N GLU A 208 16.88 -14.21 14.81
CA GLU A 208 16.26 -12.89 14.74
C GLU A 208 17.21 -11.83 14.15
N ALA A 209 18.49 -11.86 14.53
CA ALA A 209 19.52 -11.00 13.95
C ALA A 209 19.69 -11.25 12.44
N HIS A 210 19.70 -12.52 12.02
CA HIS A 210 19.77 -12.89 10.60
C HIS A 210 18.52 -12.46 9.83
N LYS A 211 17.31 -12.61 10.42
CA LYS A 211 16.06 -12.08 9.84
C LYS A 211 16.11 -10.55 9.67
N GLN A 212 16.58 -9.83 10.68
CA GLN A 212 16.77 -8.38 10.65
C GLN A 212 17.77 -7.96 9.56
N TYR A 213 18.91 -8.65 9.46
CA TYR A 213 19.92 -8.43 8.43
C TYR A 213 19.34 -8.62 7.02
N ASN A 214 18.69 -9.76 6.76
CA ASN A 214 18.09 -10.03 5.45
C ASN A 214 16.99 -9.04 5.09
N ARG A 215 16.21 -8.56 6.08
CA ARG A 215 15.24 -7.49 5.88
C ARG A 215 15.95 -6.19 5.49
N ASN A 216 17.03 -5.84 6.17
CA ASN A 216 17.81 -4.64 5.87
C ASN A 216 18.41 -4.69 4.47
N VAL A 217 19.05 -5.81 4.08
CA VAL A 217 19.64 -6.01 2.74
C VAL A 217 18.60 -5.84 1.64
N ARG A 218 17.37 -6.37 1.84
CA ARG A 218 16.27 -6.22 0.86
C ARG A 218 15.78 -4.79 0.72
N VAL A 219 15.84 -4.00 1.79
CA VAL A 219 15.33 -2.62 1.82
C VAL A 219 16.38 -1.62 1.33
N THR A 220 17.66 -1.88 1.59
CA THR A 220 18.75 -1.01 1.17
C THR A 220 18.99 -1.15 -0.33
N LYS A 221 18.61 -0.13 -1.10
CA LYS A 221 18.92 -0.04 -2.53
C LYS A 221 20.32 0.56 -2.71
N PRO A 222 21.23 -0.08 -3.48
CA PRO A 222 22.53 0.49 -3.78
C PRO A 222 22.41 1.67 -4.77
N ASP A 223 23.28 2.66 -4.62
CA ASP A 223 23.44 3.75 -5.61
C ASP A 223 24.42 3.28 -6.69
N LEU A 224 23.88 2.75 -7.80
CA LEU A 224 24.67 2.21 -8.91
C LEU A 224 25.49 3.30 -9.61
N VAL A 225 24.93 4.50 -9.73
CA VAL A 225 25.57 5.61 -10.46
C VAL A 225 26.80 6.10 -9.72
N ALA A 226 26.72 6.26 -8.40
CA ALA A 226 27.88 6.62 -7.58
C ALA A 226 28.96 5.53 -7.61
N TYR A 227 28.55 4.26 -7.56
CA TYR A 227 29.46 3.11 -7.64
C TYR A 227 30.18 3.03 -8.99
N GLU A 228 29.47 3.18 -10.10
CA GLU A 228 30.02 3.14 -11.45
C GLU A 228 31.00 4.28 -11.71
N ARG A 229 30.72 5.50 -11.21
CA ARG A 229 31.68 6.62 -11.25
C ARG A 229 32.95 6.35 -10.46
N ALA A 230 32.82 5.79 -9.26
CA ALA A 230 33.99 5.37 -8.47
C ALA A 230 34.79 4.28 -9.19
N LYS A 231 34.11 3.38 -9.91
CA LYS A 231 34.71 2.33 -10.72
C LYS A 231 35.44 2.87 -11.97
N GLU A 232 34.87 3.85 -12.67
CA GLU A 232 35.54 4.56 -13.77
C GLU A 232 36.86 5.16 -13.31
N ALA A 233 36.82 5.90 -12.19
CA ALA A 233 38.00 6.55 -11.62
C ALA A 233 39.08 5.55 -11.17
N ALA A 234 38.67 4.44 -10.54
CA ALA A 234 39.56 3.39 -10.07
C ALA A 234 40.27 2.65 -11.23
N LEU A 235 39.54 2.39 -12.32
CA LEU A 235 40.06 1.70 -13.49
C LEU A 235 40.75 2.65 -14.49
N GLY A 236 40.76 3.96 -14.23
CA GLY A 236 41.33 4.97 -15.12
C GLY A 236 40.56 5.15 -16.43
N LEU A 237 39.27 4.76 -16.46
CA LEU A 237 38.39 4.97 -17.61
C LEU A 237 38.00 6.46 -17.69
N ALA A 238 37.77 6.93 -18.92
CA ALA A 238 37.28 8.28 -19.13
C ALA A 238 35.91 8.46 -18.43
N PRO A 239 35.68 9.61 -17.76
CA PRO A 239 34.42 9.87 -17.10
C PRO A 239 33.27 9.81 -18.11
N GLY A 240 32.26 9.01 -17.81
CA GLY A 240 31.10 8.83 -18.68
C GLY A 240 31.10 7.56 -19.54
N THR A 241 32.04 6.63 -19.31
CA THR A 241 32.13 5.35 -20.03
C THR A 241 31.11 4.31 -19.58
N LEU A 242 30.88 4.22 -18.26
CA LEU A 242 29.94 3.34 -17.59
C LEU A 242 28.66 4.10 -17.22
N VAL A 243 28.78 5.38 -16.85
CA VAL A 243 27.64 6.22 -16.46
C VAL A 243 27.29 7.20 -17.57
N PRO A 244 26.04 7.24 -18.08
CA PRO A 244 25.68 8.25 -19.07
C PRO A 244 25.81 9.66 -18.48
N ALA A 245 26.32 10.61 -19.26
CA ALA A 245 26.62 11.97 -18.79
C ALA A 245 25.43 12.69 -18.11
N ASN A 246 24.20 12.32 -18.48
CA ASN A 246 22.96 12.88 -17.94
C ASN A 246 22.48 12.20 -16.63
N ALA A 247 23.12 11.11 -16.18
CA ALA A 247 22.73 10.46 -14.93
C ALA A 247 23.25 11.25 -13.71
N THR A 248 22.39 12.04 -13.10
CA THR A 248 22.71 12.76 -11.86
C THR A 248 22.42 11.87 -10.65
N SER A 249 23.41 11.67 -9.77
CA SER A 249 23.20 11.08 -8.44
C SER A 249 23.33 12.14 -7.36
N ALA A 250 22.47 12.12 -6.34
CA ALA A 250 22.52 13.08 -5.23
C ALA A 250 23.82 12.95 -4.41
N SER A 251 24.45 11.78 -4.44
CA SER A 251 25.73 11.47 -3.76
C SER A 251 26.97 11.91 -4.56
N LEU A 252 26.82 12.74 -5.60
CA LEU A 252 27.93 13.18 -6.47
C LEU A 252 28.96 14.08 -5.79
N VAL A 253 28.63 14.62 -4.62
CA VAL A 253 29.55 15.44 -3.85
C VAL A 253 30.32 14.55 -2.88
N ALA A 254 31.60 14.36 -3.18
CA ALA A 254 32.64 13.97 -2.21
C ALA A 254 32.67 12.51 -1.72
N ALA A 255 32.76 11.53 -2.62
CA ALA A 255 33.71 10.45 -2.37
C ALA A 255 35.10 10.99 -2.72
N GLY A 256 35.73 11.71 -1.79
CA GLY A 256 37.15 12.06 -1.95
C GLY A 256 37.92 10.77 -2.19
N PRO A 257 38.79 10.69 -3.21
CA PRO A 257 39.49 9.44 -3.51
C PRO A 257 40.26 9.04 -2.25
N SER A 258 39.89 7.89 -1.67
CA SER A 258 40.64 7.25 -0.60
C SER A 258 41.94 6.76 -1.18
N LYS A 259 42.89 7.65 -1.46
CA LYS A 259 44.17 7.25 -2.05
C LYS A 259 44.99 6.55 -0.98
N ALA A 260 44.72 5.27 -0.78
CA ALA A 260 45.53 4.42 0.07
C ALA A 260 46.96 4.47 -0.44
N LYS A 261 47.87 4.90 0.44
CA LYS A 261 49.24 5.19 0.08
C LYS A 261 49.94 3.89 -0.30
N GLY A 262 50.24 3.71 -1.58
CA GLY A 262 50.98 2.55 -2.09
C GLY A 262 50.14 1.50 -2.84
N LEU A 263 48.83 1.71 -3.00
CA LEU A 263 47.97 0.87 -3.85
C LEU A 263 47.62 1.59 -5.14
N SER A 264 47.46 0.84 -6.23
CA SER A 264 46.84 1.36 -7.45
C SER A 264 45.36 1.65 -7.20
N ALA A 265 44.75 2.54 -7.99
CA ALA A 265 43.35 2.89 -7.82
C ALA A 265 42.40 1.68 -8.04
N ALA A 266 42.81 0.72 -8.87
CA ALA A 266 42.07 -0.52 -9.10
C ALA A 266 42.18 -1.51 -7.91
N GLU A 267 43.37 -1.64 -7.31
CA GLU A 267 43.57 -2.45 -6.09
C GLU A 267 42.87 -1.83 -4.88
N ASP A 268 42.77 -0.49 -4.83
CA ASP A 268 42.02 0.23 -3.80
C ASP A 268 40.50 -0.02 -3.89
N LEU A 269 39.96 -0.18 -5.10
CA LEU A 269 38.56 -0.55 -5.31
C LEU A 269 38.29 -2.03 -5.00
N TYR A 270 39.19 -2.92 -5.42
CA TYR A 270 39.08 -4.37 -5.25
C TYR A 270 40.04 -4.91 -4.20
N ARG A 271 39.87 -4.42 -2.97
CA ARG A 271 40.67 -4.82 -1.81
C ARG A 271 40.48 -6.29 -1.47
N GLY A 272 41.58 -7.05 -1.49
CA GLY A 272 41.63 -8.44 -1.06
C GLY A 272 41.84 -8.59 0.46
N MET A 273 41.74 -9.83 0.94
CA MET A 273 41.96 -10.19 2.34
C MET A 273 43.33 -9.73 2.89
N ASP A 274 44.36 -9.73 2.05
CA ASP A 274 45.74 -9.40 2.44
C ASP A 274 46.05 -7.89 2.34
N THR A 275 45.07 -7.05 1.96
CA THR A 275 45.27 -5.61 1.86
C THR A 275 45.19 -4.96 3.25
N LEU A 276 46.30 -4.41 3.73
CA LEU A 276 46.40 -3.84 5.08
C LEU A 276 45.88 -2.40 5.20
N ALA A 277 45.60 -1.74 4.09
CA ALA A 277 45.08 -0.37 4.12
C ALA A 277 43.63 -0.38 4.64
N TYR A 278 43.42 -0.01 5.89
CA TYR A 278 42.10 0.07 6.54
C TYR A 278 41.99 1.39 7.29
N GLY A 279 40.80 1.99 7.28
CA GLY A 279 40.53 3.24 8.00
C GLY A 279 40.74 4.55 7.22
N ASP A 280 41.11 4.48 5.94
CA ASP A 280 41.32 5.67 5.09
C ASP A 280 40.02 6.22 4.47
N SER A 281 38.89 5.51 4.62
CA SER A 281 37.60 5.90 4.04
C SER A 281 36.96 7.04 4.83
N LYS A 282 36.69 8.14 4.14
CA LYS A 282 35.94 9.30 4.65
C LYS A 282 34.64 9.42 3.85
N PRO A 283 33.55 8.77 4.30
CA PRO A 283 32.28 8.83 3.59
C PRO A 283 31.75 10.27 3.55
N SER A 284 30.97 10.59 2.51
CA SER A 284 30.29 11.88 2.43
C SER A 284 29.25 12.04 3.55
N GLU A 285 29.00 13.28 3.96
CA GLU A 285 28.01 13.60 4.99
C GLU A 285 26.61 13.05 4.63
N ASP A 286 26.21 13.14 3.35
CA ASP A 286 24.95 12.56 2.87
C ASP A 286 24.89 11.02 3.03
N ALA A 287 26.01 10.31 2.85
CA ALA A 287 26.05 8.88 3.10
C ALA A 287 25.89 8.56 4.60
N VAL A 288 26.48 9.38 5.47
CA VAL A 288 26.32 9.27 6.93
C VAL A 288 24.87 9.55 7.33
N ASP A 289 24.26 10.62 6.81
CA ASP A 289 22.88 10.98 7.09
C ASP A 289 21.88 9.90 6.66
N ARG A 290 22.11 9.25 5.51
CA ARG A 290 21.30 8.11 5.07
C ARG A 290 21.35 6.95 6.07
N VAL A 291 22.53 6.66 6.63
CA VAL A 291 22.71 5.60 7.64
C VAL A 291 22.04 5.99 8.95
N VAL A 292 22.28 7.21 9.45
CA VAL A 292 21.69 7.73 10.69
C VAL A 292 20.17 7.76 10.58
N GLY A 293 19.64 8.27 9.46
CA GLY A 293 18.21 8.28 9.18
C GLY A 293 17.59 6.88 9.15
N LYS A 294 18.31 5.87 8.63
CA LYS A 294 17.87 4.47 8.70
C LYS A 294 17.85 3.95 10.13
N ILE A 295 18.91 4.20 10.91
CA ILE A 295 19.02 3.75 12.31
C ILE A 295 17.87 4.33 13.14
N ASN A 296 17.61 5.63 13.03
CA ASN A 296 16.50 6.29 13.74
C ASN A 296 15.14 5.69 13.37
N LYS A 297 14.89 5.47 12.07
CA LYS A 297 13.66 4.80 11.59
C LYS A 297 13.50 3.39 12.15
N ASP A 298 14.59 2.64 12.28
CA ASP A 298 14.56 1.29 12.82
C ASP A 298 14.34 1.27 14.34
N LEU A 299 14.90 2.24 15.07
CA LEU A 299 14.64 2.43 16.50
C LEU A 299 13.17 2.80 16.78
N ASP A 300 12.57 3.65 15.96
CA ASP A 300 11.18 4.10 16.16
C ASP A 300 10.16 2.98 15.86
N LYS A 301 10.46 2.08 14.91
CA LYS A 301 9.61 0.90 14.67
C LYS A 301 9.49 0.00 15.90
N GLY A 302 10.57 -0.14 16.68
CA GLY A 302 10.58 -0.93 17.91
C GLY A 302 9.76 -0.34 19.06
N LYS A 303 9.47 0.97 19.03
CA LYS A 303 8.77 1.69 20.11
C LYS A 303 7.24 1.69 19.97
N ARG A 304 6.68 1.09 18.90
CA ARG A 304 5.24 1.05 18.68
C ARG A 304 4.55 0.23 19.78
N LYS A 305 3.91 0.91 20.73
CA LYS A 305 3.10 0.30 21.78
C LYS A 305 1.77 -0.17 21.19
N LYS A 306 1.27 -1.34 21.61
CA LYS A 306 -0.10 -1.77 21.30
C LYS A 306 -1.06 -0.71 21.87
N LYS A 307 -1.96 -0.17 21.03
CA LYS A 307 -3.04 0.73 21.47
C LYS A 307 -3.88 -0.02 22.51
N GLU A 308 -4.22 0.65 23.59
CA GLU A 308 -5.12 0.09 24.60
C GLU A 308 -6.54 0.19 24.06
N GLU A 309 -7.27 -0.94 24.07
CA GLU A 309 -8.69 -0.98 23.72
C GLU A 309 -9.45 -0.42 24.93
N GLU A 310 -10.20 0.67 24.73
CA GLU A 310 -10.85 1.43 25.81
C GLU A 310 -12.10 0.71 26.36
N ASP A 311 -12.62 -0.24 25.59
CA ASP A 311 -13.83 -1.01 25.92
C ASP A 311 -13.55 -2.28 26.76
N GLU A 312 -12.28 -2.59 27.05
CA GLU A 312 -11.92 -3.74 27.89
C GLU A 312 -12.22 -3.47 29.38
N THR A 313 -12.88 -4.42 30.06
CA THR A 313 -13.14 -4.32 31.50
C THR A 313 -11.82 -4.18 32.28
N VAL A 314 -11.71 -3.10 33.06
CA VAL A 314 -10.48 -2.77 33.78
C VAL A 314 -10.33 -3.69 35.00
N THR A 315 -9.51 -4.74 34.86
CA THR A 315 -9.22 -5.72 35.92
C THR A 315 -8.03 -5.35 36.82
N TYR A 316 -7.47 -4.15 36.69
CA TYR A 316 -6.23 -3.74 37.35
C TYR A 316 -6.36 -2.37 38.05
N ILE A 317 -5.65 -2.21 39.16
CA ILE A 317 -5.59 -0.94 39.93
C ILE A 317 -4.35 -0.11 39.54
N ASN A 318 -3.24 -0.75 39.17
CA ASN A 318 -1.99 -0.06 38.80
C ASN A 318 -1.37 -0.65 37.52
N GLN A 319 -0.45 0.08 36.90
CA GLN A 319 0.17 -0.34 35.63
C GLN A 319 1.00 -1.63 35.75
N ARG A 320 1.63 -1.87 36.91
CA ARG A 320 2.39 -3.10 37.15
C ARG A 320 1.46 -4.31 37.26
N ASN A 321 0.30 -4.14 37.87
CA ASN A 321 -0.78 -5.10 37.98
C ASN A 321 -1.37 -5.37 36.58
N LYS A 322 -1.57 -4.34 35.74
CA LYS A 322 -1.95 -4.52 34.33
C LYS A 322 -1.00 -5.46 33.58
N VAL A 323 0.31 -5.23 33.70
CA VAL A 323 1.34 -6.08 33.05
C VAL A 323 1.34 -7.50 33.64
N PHE A 324 1.11 -7.64 34.94
CA PHE A 324 1.01 -8.93 35.61
C PHE A 324 -0.24 -9.70 35.17
N ASN A 325 -1.42 -9.07 35.17
CA ASN A 325 -2.66 -9.66 34.66
C ASN A 325 -2.53 -10.05 33.19
N LYS A 326 -1.89 -9.22 32.35
CA LYS A 326 -1.55 -9.58 30.95
C LYS A 326 -0.58 -10.77 30.86
N LYS A 327 0.29 -10.99 31.84
CA LYS A 327 1.14 -12.19 31.90
C LYS A 327 0.29 -13.40 32.30
N VAL A 328 -0.49 -13.31 33.38
CA VAL A 328 -1.40 -14.37 33.84
C VAL A 328 -2.33 -14.80 32.71
N ALA A 329 -2.94 -13.83 32.02
CA ALA A 329 -3.84 -14.08 30.90
C ALA A 329 -3.18 -14.91 29.80
N ARG A 330 -1.94 -14.60 29.41
CA ARG A 330 -1.20 -15.35 28.38
C ARG A 330 -0.99 -16.83 28.72
N TYR A 331 -0.87 -17.19 30.00
CA TYR A 331 -0.61 -18.57 30.42
C TYR A 331 -1.88 -19.33 30.83
N PHE A 332 -2.79 -18.67 31.54
CA PHE A 332 -3.90 -19.34 32.23
C PHE A 332 -5.24 -19.19 31.52
N ASP A 333 -5.44 -18.18 30.66
CA ASP A 333 -6.74 -17.98 30.00
C ASP A 333 -7.14 -19.17 29.13
N LYS A 334 -6.17 -19.94 28.61
CA LYS A 334 -6.48 -21.17 27.87
C LYS A 334 -7.22 -22.20 28.73
N TYR A 335 -6.94 -22.24 30.03
CA TYR A 335 -7.45 -23.22 30.98
C TYR A 335 -8.61 -22.69 31.83
N THR A 336 -8.74 -21.37 31.98
CA THR A 336 -9.77 -20.74 32.84
C THR A 336 -10.94 -20.15 32.05
N LYS A 337 -11.08 -20.48 30.75
CA LYS A 337 -12.17 -19.97 29.89
C LYS A 337 -13.55 -20.26 30.47
N GLU A 338 -13.77 -21.49 30.93
CA GLU A 338 -15.07 -21.91 31.49
C GLU A 338 -15.39 -21.13 32.76
N ILE A 339 -14.42 -20.97 33.65
CA ILE A 339 -14.58 -20.20 34.88
C ILE A 339 -14.92 -18.73 34.57
N ARG A 340 -14.23 -18.12 33.59
CA ARG A 340 -14.52 -16.75 33.14
C ARG A 340 -15.94 -16.64 32.57
N ALA A 341 -16.33 -17.56 31.70
CA ALA A 341 -17.68 -17.59 31.14
C ALA A 341 -18.76 -17.80 32.22
N SER A 342 -18.50 -18.60 33.25
CA SER A 342 -19.39 -18.76 34.39
C SER A 342 -19.53 -17.48 35.21
N PHE A 343 -18.44 -16.71 35.39
CA PHE A 343 -18.51 -15.40 36.04
C PHE A 343 -19.33 -14.40 35.20
N GLU A 344 -19.14 -14.38 33.88
CA GLU A 344 -19.90 -13.54 32.96
C GLU A 344 -21.38 -13.94 32.88
N ARG A 345 -21.69 -15.24 33.06
CA ARG A 345 -23.06 -15.79 33.12
C ARG A 345 -23.73 -15.63 34.49
N GLY A 346 -23.03 -15.12 35.51
CA GLY A 346 -23.60 -14.92 36.84
C GLY A 346 -23.60 -16.16 37.74
N THR A 347 -22.49 -16.91 37.77
CA THR A 347 -22.21 -17.99 38.75
C THR A 347 -23.29 -19.08 38.87
N ALA A 348 -24.07 -19.31 37.81
CA ALA A 348 -24.90 -20.50 37.71
C ALA A 348 -24.01 -21.68 37.28
N LEU A 349 -23.82 -22.64 38.19
CA LEU A 349 -23.14 -23.92 37.96
C LEU A 349 -23.96 -24.81 37.01
#